data_AF-A0A536FBH5-F1
#
_entry.id   AF-A0A536FBH5-F1
#
_cell.length_a   1.000
_cell.length_b   1.000
_cell.length_c   1.000
_cell.angle_alpha   90.00
_cell.angle_beta   90.00
_cell.angle_gamma   90.00
#
_symmetry.space_group_name_H-M   'P 1'
#
loop_
_entity.id
_entity.type
_entity.pdbx_description
1 polymer ?
#
loop_
_entity_poly.entity_id
_entity_poly.type
_entity_poly.pdbx_seq_one_letter_code
_entity_poly.pdbx_strand_id
1 'polypeptide(L)'
;YLAFHRRLRDVVATRAVHCSCQACVRAPMLTVKVIAHHGEYSRFRVGRVEQLHGTDVIVPHRLAKNHVPSHEYVLATSRLLDRIPLEQSAAFTRIEEEVADLGVVPVGYRDLGRLRDRLT
;
A
#
# COMPACT_ATOMS: atom_id res chain seq x y z
N TYR A 1 -0.72 -9.06 4.05
CA TYR A 1 -2.17 -9.24 3.84
C TYR A 1 -2.83 -9.97 5.00
N LEU A 2 -2.66 -11.29 5.16
CA LEU A 2 -3.32 -12.10 6.20
C LEU A 2 -3.11 -11.57 7.63
N ALA A 3 -1.87 -11.17 7.96
CA ALA A 3 -1.54 -10.63 9.28
C ALA A 3 -2.31 -9.34 9.62
N PHE A 4 -2.55 -8.47 8.63
CA PHE A 4 -3.34 -7.24 8.81
C PHE A 4 -4.79 -7.59 9.16
N HIS A 5 -5.43 -8.46 8.37
CA HIS A 5 -6.83 -8.85 8.61
C HIS A 5 -7.02 -9.65 9.91
N ARG A 6 -6.07 -10.50 10.28
CA ARG A 6 -6.06 -11.16 11.60
C ARG A 6 -6.03 -10.12 12.73
N ARG A 7 -5.07 -9.18 12.66
CA ARG A 7 -4.95 -8.12 13.65
C ARG A 7 -6.19 -7.22 13.71
N LEU A 8 -6.79 -6.93 12.56
CA LEU A 8 -8.00 -6.12 12.48
C LEU A 8 -9.17 -6.81 13.17
N ARG A 9 -9.38 -8.11 12.93
CA ARG A 9 -10.40 -8.91 13.63
C ARG A 9 -10.19 -8.89 15.13
N ASP A 10 -8.96 -9.06 15.61
CA ASP A 10 -8.66 -9.02 17.04
C ASP A 10 -8.99 -7.65 17.66
N VAL A 11 -8.61 -6.55 17.00
CA VAL A 11 -8.91 -5.19 17.47
C VAL A 11 -10.41 -4.94 17.50
N VAL A 12 -11.13 -5.40 16.47
CA VAL A 12 -12.59 -5.27 16.41
C VAL A 12 -13.22 -6.04 17.57
N ALA A 13 -12.88 -7.32 17.75
CA ALA A 13 -13.46 -8.19 18.77
C ALA A 13 -13.14 -7.75 20.21
N THR A 14 -11.95 -7.21 20.46
CA THR A 14 -11.49 -6.91 21.84
C THR A 14 -11.63 -5.44 22.25
N ARG A 15 -11.75 -4.51 21.30
CA ARG A 15 -11.79 -3.07 21.59
C ARG A 15 -13.00 -2.40 20.99
N ALA A 16 -13.27 -2.63 19.70
CA ALA A 16 -14.33 -1.90 19.02
C ALA A 16 -15.72 -2.25 19.56
N VAL A 17 -15.94 -3.49 20.04
CA VAL A 17 -17.20 -3.88 20.70
C VAL A 17 -17.46 -3.06 21.98
N HIS A 18 -16.42 -2.55 22.63
CA HIS A 18 -16.50 -1.83 23.91
C HIS A 18 -16.37 -0.30 23.77
N CYS A 19 -16.31 0.23 22.55
CA CYS A 19 -16.10 1.66 22.31
C CYS A 19 -16.92 2.14 21.10
N SER A 20 -17.76 3.15 21.32
CA SER A 20 -18.65 3.73 20.31
C SER A 20 -18.03 4.91 19.53
N CYS A 21 -16.74 5.18 19.69
CA CYS A 21 -16.10 6.27 18.95
C CYS A 21 -16.07 5.96 17.45
N GLN A 22 -16.02 7.00 16.62
CA GLN A 22 -16.03 6.86 15.16
C GLN A 22 -14.90 5.98 14.62
N ALA A 23 -13.73 5.98 15.28
CA ALA A 23 -12.62 5.12 14.89
C ALA A 23 -12.94 3.62 15.09
N CYS A 24 -13.54 3.26 16.23
CA CYS A 24 -13.92 1.89 16.54
C CYS A 24 -15.06 1.40 15.63
N VAL A 25 -16.08 2.24 15.40
CA VAL A 25 -17.20 1.91 14.50
C VAL A 25 -16.73 1.66 13.06
N ARG A 26 -15.72 2.41 12.59
CA ARG A 26 -15.19 2.27 11.22
C ARG A 26 -14.09 1.22 11.09
N ALA A 27 -13.53 0.73 12.19
CA ALA A 27 -12.43 -0.24 12.16
C ALA A 27 -12.72 -1.48 11.27
N PRO A 28 -13.90 -2.13 11.32
CA PRO A 28 -14.19 -3.29 10.46
C PRO A 28 -14.13 -3.02 8.95
N MET A 29 -14.27 -1.75 8.54
CA MET A 29 -14.22 -1.33 7.14
C MET A 29 -12.80 -1.03 6.65
N LEU A 30 -11.79 -1.08 7.52
CA LEU A 30 -10.41 -0.81 7.14
C LEU A 30 -9.90 -1.84 6.12
N THR A 31 -9.23 -1.35 5.10
CA THR A 31 -8.54 -2.12 4.07
C THR A 31 -7.06 -1.74 4.04
N VAL A 32 -6.26 -2.45 3.26
CA VAL A 32 -4.82 -2.18 3.13
C VAL A 32 -4.39 -1.94 1.69
N LYS A 33 -3.62 -0.87 1.49
CA LYS A 33 -2.89 -0.60 0.25
C LYS A 33 -1.40 -0.86 0.50
N VAL A 34 -0.77 -1.69 -0.33
CA VAL A 34 0.69 -1.91 -0.29
C VAL A 34 1.30 -1.26 -1.51
N ILE A 35 2.21 -0.31 -1.32
CA ILE A 35 2.82 0.46 -2.41
C ILE A 35 4.32 0.23 -2.37
N ALA A 36 4.89 -0.19 -3.49
CA ALA A 36 6.28 -0.55 -3.60
C ALA A 36 6.96 0.19 -4.77
N HIS A 37 8.15 0.69 -4.49
CA HIS A 37 8.95 1.43 -5.44
C HIS A 37 10.41 1.01 -5.30
N HIS A 38 11.14 1.05 -6.42
CA HIS A 38 12.58 0.84 -6.44
C HIS A 38 13.24 2.12 -6.95
N GLY A 39 14.14 2.67 -6.14
CA GLY A 39 14.89 3.87 -6.47
C GLY A 39 15.98 4.18 -5.45
N GLU A 40 16.62 5.32 -5.63
CA GLU A 40 17.74 5.77 -4.83
C GLU A 40 17.29 6.56 -3.60
N TYR A 41 17.96 6.33 -2.49
CA TYR A 41 17.72 7.08 -1.27
C TYR A 41 19.01 7.21 -0.48
N SER A 42 19.10 8.30 0.29
CA SER A 42 20.11 8.48 1.32
C SER A 42 19.49 8.18 2.69
N ARG A 43 20.33 7.75 3.64
CA ARG A 43 19.92 7.54 5.03
C ARG A 43 20.51 8.66 5.87
N PHE A 44 19.68 9.29 6.70
CA PHE A 44 20.11 10.30 7.66
C PHE A 44 19.63 9.94 9.06
N ARG A 45 20.50 10.09 10.06
CA ARG A 45 20.16 9.78 11.44
C ARG A 45 19.86 11.06 12.21
N VAL A 46 18.63 11.17 12.72
CA VAL A 46 18.18 12.24 13.61
C VAL A 46 17.99 11.65 15.00
N GLY A 47 18.97 11.87 15.88
CA GLY A 47 19.00 11.24 17.21
C GLY A 47 19.07 9.70 17.11
N ARG A 48 18.01 9.02 17.59
CA ARG A 48 17.90 7.55 17.53
C ARG A 48 17.12 7.02 16.32
N VAL A 49 16.58 7.92 15.49
CA VAL A 49 15.73 7.56 14.35
C VAL A 49 16.53 7.68 13.06
N GLU A 50 16.51 6.63 12.24
CA GLU A 50 17.03 6.66 10.88
C GLU A 50 15.90 7.02 9.92
N GLN A 51 16.13 8.02 9.08
CA GLN A 51 15.19 8.52 8.09
C GLN A 51 15.73 8.32 6.68
N LEU A 52 14.84 8.05 5.73
CA LEU A 52 15.17 7.94 4.31
C LEU A 52 14.87 9.27 3.62
N HIS A 53 15.79 9.72 2.77
CA HIS A 53 15.67 10.98 2.03
C HIS A 53 15.96 10.76 0.55
N GLY A 54 15.30 11.54 -0.30
CA GLY A 54 15.47 11.51 -1.75
C GLY A 54 14.12 11.49 -2.47
N THR A 55 14.14 11.85 -3.76
CA THR A 55 12.92 11.93 -4.58
C THR A 55 12.21 10.58 -4.69
N ASP A 56 12.95 9.49 -4.84
CA ASP A 56 12.36 8.13 -4.94
C ASP A 56 11.69 7.68 -3.63
N VAL A 57 12.03 8.26 -2.47
CA VAL A 57 11.31 8.02 -1.20
C VAL A 57 9.91 8.66 -1.25
N ILE A 58 9.76 9.79 -1.92
CA ILE A 58 8.50 10.55 -2.02
C ILE A 58 7.49 9.83 -2.92
N VAL A 59 7.96 9.11 -3.95
CA VAL A 59 7.12 8.40 -4.93
C VAL A 59 6.04 7.51 -4.27
N PRO A 60 6.36 6.53 -3.41
CA PRO A 60 5.34 5.69 -2.78
C PRO A 60 4.39 6.46 -1.87
N HIS A 61 4.86 7.54 -1.21
CA HIS A 61 4.00 8.39 -0.38
C HIS A 61 2.97 9.16 -1.21
N ARG A 62 3.36 9.67 -2.38
CA ARG A 62 2.45 10.37 -3.29
C ARG A 62 1.48 9.41 -3.97
N LEU A 63 1.99 8.26 -4.40
CA LEU A 63 1.17 7.17 -4.93
C LEU A 63 0.14 6.68 -3.90
N ALA A 64 0.24 6.94 -2.59
CA ALA A 64 -0.82 6.60 -1.65
C ALA A 64 -2.19 7.22 -1.99
N LYS A 65 -2.20 8.33 -2.75
CA LYS A 65 -3.39 9.05 -3.21
C LYS A 65 -3.78 8.74 -4.67
N ASN A 66 -3.38 7.58 -5.19
CA ASN A 66 -3.68 7.13 -6.56
C ASN A 66 -5.19 6.85 -6.82
N HIS A 67 -5.51 6.57 -8.08
CA HIS A 67 -6.88 6.36 -8.60
C HIS A 67 -7.22 4.89 -8.92
N VAL A 68 -6.46 3.92 -8.40
CA VAL A 68 -6.78 2.49 -8.55
C VAL A 68 -8.20 2.22 -8.03
N PRO A 69 -9.08 1.56 -8.80
CA PRO A 69 -10.50 1.37 -8.46
C PRO A 69 -10.76 0.32 -7.36
N SER A 70 -9.71 -0.11 -6.65
CA SER A 70 -9.77 -1.06 -5.55
C SER A 70 -9.32 -0.39 -4.26
N HIS A 71 -9.88 -0.82 -3.12
CA HIS A 71 -9.44 -0.37 -1.80
C HIS A 71 -8.41 -1.30 -1.17
N GLU A 72 -8.09 -2.42 -1.83
CA GLU A 72 -7.21 -3.43 -1.29
C GLU A 72 -6.35 -4.08 -2.38
N TYR A 73 -5.09 -3.66 -2.47
CA TYR A 73 -4.22 -4.01 -3.58
C TYR A 73 -2.74 -3.87 -3.25
N VAL A 74 -1.90 -4.46 -4.09
CA VAL A 74 -0.49 -4.11 -4.22
C VAL A 74 -0.33 -3.20 -5.43
N LEU A 75 0.39 -2.09 -5.29
CA LEU A 75 0.82 -1.22 -6.37
C LEU A 75 2.34 -1.24 -6.44
N ALA A 76 2.90 -1.40 -7.63
CA ALA A 76 4.33 -1.34 -7.86
C ALA A 76 4.62 -0.41 -9.05
N THR A 77 5.60 0.46 -8.92
CA THR A 77 6.06 1.26 -10.07
C THR A 77 6.72 0.37 -11.12
N SER A 78 6.70 0.77 -12.41
CA SER A 78 7.44 0.06 -13.47
C SER A 78 8.90 -0.17 -13.10
N ARG A 79 9.56 0.82 -12.48
CA ARG A 79 10.92 0.70 -11.94
C ARG A 79 11.14 -0.54 -11.05
N LEU A 80 10.13 -0.97 -10.29
CA LEU A 80 10.20 -2.20 -9.52
C LEU A 80 9.78 -3.42 -10.36
N LEU A 81 8.68 -3.30 -11.12
CA LEU A 81 8.15 -4.42 -11.91
C LEU A 81 9.13 -4.92 -12.98
N ASP A 82 9.94 -4.04 -13.54
CA ASP A 82 10.93 -4.38 -14.56
C ASP A 82 12.18 -5.07 -13.95
N ARG A 83 12.25 -5.19 -12.61
CA ARG A 83 13.34 -5.83 -11.85
C ARG A 83 12.94 -7.15 -11.20
N ILE A 84 11.69 -7.58 -11.34
CA ILE A 84 11.22 -8.87 -10.83
C ILE A 84 10.98 -9.83 -12.00
N PRO A 85 10.91 -11.16 -11.77
CA PRO A 85 10.65 -12.13 -12.84
C PRO A 85 9.38 -11.80 -13.63
N LEU A 86 9.41 -12.08 -14.94
CA LEU A 86 8.34 -11.73 -15.86
C LEU A 86 7.00 -12.33 -15.39
N GLU A 87 6.99 -13.56 -14.90
CA GLU A 87 5.78 -14.26 -14.44
C GLU A 87 5.14 -13.53 -13.26
N GLN A 88 5.96 -12.93 -12.39
CA GLN A 88 5.47 -12.15 -11.25
C GLN A 88 4.97 -10.77 -11.68
N SER A 89 5.69 -10.12 -12.60
CA SER A 89 5.30 -8.79 -13.09
C SER A 89 4.07 -8.83 -14.01
N ALA A 90 3.86 -9.93 -14.72
CA ALA A 90 2.71 -10.17 -15.59
C ALA A 90 1.39 -10.30 -14.82
N ALA A 91 1.46 -10.61 -13.51
CA ALA A 91 0.28 -10.67 -12.65
C ALA A 91 -0.28 -9.29 -12.25
N PHE A 92 0.31 -8.19 -12.74
CA PHE A 92 -0.11 -6.82 -12.45
C PHE A 92 -0.80 -6.20 -13.67
N THR A 93 -1.94 -5.55 -13.44
CA THR A 93 -2.59 -4.69 -14.42
C THR A 93 -1.81 -3.39 -14.53
N ARG A 94 -1.25 -3.11 -15.72
CA ARG A 94 -0.46 -1.90 -16.00
C ARG A 94 -1.38 -0.70 -16.21
N ILE A 95 -1.08 0.41 -15.53
CA ILE A 95 -1.78 1.69 -15.65
C ILE A 95 -0.76 2.82 -15.52
N GLU A 96 -1.21 4.04 -15.79
CA GLU A 96 -0.45 5.26 -15.53
C GLU A 96 -1.17 6.06 -14.44
N GLU A 97 -0.41 6.60 -13.50
CA GLU A 97 -0.93 7.50 -12.47
C GLU A 97 -0.31 8.88 -12.64
N GLU A 98 -1.16 9.90 -12.71
CA GLU A 98 -0.71 11.28 -12.65
C GLU A 98 -0.44 11.64 -11.19
N VAL A 99 0.81 11.95 -10.88
CA VAL A 99 1.26 12.23 -9.52
C VAL A 99 1.73 13.67 -9.42
N ALA A 100 1.11 14.42 -8.50
CA ALA A 100 1.48 15.81 -8.23
C ALA A 100 2.99 15.93 -7.99
N ASP A 101 3.60 16.92 -8.64
CA ASP A 101 5.04 17.24 -8.60
C ASP A 101 5.98 16.17 -9.21
N LEU A 102 5.46 15.03 -9.67
CA LEU A 102 6.24 13.92 -10.25
C LEU A 102 5.84 13.56 -11.68
N GLY A 103 4.73 14.10 -12.17
CA GLY A 103 4.21 13.83 -13.51
C GLY A 103 3.57 12.44 -13.63
N VAL A 104 3.58 11.90 -14.84
CA VAL A 104 3.02 10.57 -15.12
C VAL A 104 3.98 9.49 -14.63
N VAL A 105 3.50 8.64 -13.73
CA VAL A 105 4.24 7.51 -13.18
C VAL A 105 3.60 6.21 -13.69
N PRO A 106 4.29 5.44 -14.55
CA PRO A 106 3.83 4.11 -14.95
C PRO A 106 3.91 3.14 -13.76
N VAL A 107 2.81 2.46 -13.51
CA VAL A 107 2.65 1.52 -12.39
C VAL A 107 1.93 0.26 -12.84
N GLY A 108 1.96 -0.77 -12.01
CA GLY A 108 1.04 -1.88 -12.11
C GLY A 108 0.41 -2.15 -10.76
N TYR A 109 -0.86 -2.54 -10.75
CA TYR A 109 -1.54 -2.96 -9.54
C TYR A 109 -2.04 -4.40 -9.63
N ARG A 110 -2.13 -5.06 -8.48
CA ARG A 110 -2.75 -6.37 -8.31
C ARG A 110 -3.78 -6.29 -7.20
N ASP A 111 -5.04 -6.52 -7.55
CA ASP A 111 -6.15 -6.55 -6.60
C ASP A 111 -5.97 -7.71 -5.62
N LEU A 112 -6.17 -7.41 -4.33
CA LEU A 112 -6.18 -8.39 -3.25
C LEU A 112 -7.57 -8.54 -2.62
N GLY A 113 -8.56 -7.76 -3.02
CA GLY A 113 -9.91 -7.80 -2.47
C GLY A 113 -10.52 -9.20 -2.57
N ARG A 114 -10.28 -9.92 -3.68
CA ARG A 114 -10.72 -11.32 -3.86
C ARG A 114 -10.17 -12.30 -2.81
N LEU A 115 -9.06 -11.98 -2.16
CA LEU A 115 -8.49 -12.82 -1.11
C LEU A 115 -9.22 -12.66 0.23
N ARG A 116 -10.00 -11.57 0.39
CA ARG A 116 -10.79 -11.30 1.59
C ARG A 116 -11.91 -12.31 1.74
N ASP A 117 -12.57 -12.66 0.64
CA ASP A 117 -13.67 -13.64 0.62
C ASP A 117 -13.23 -15.02 1.11
N ARG A 118 -11.93 -15.32 1.00
CA ARG A 118 -11.31 -16.58 1.45
C ARG A 118 -10.85 -16.56 2.91
N LEU A 119 -10.99 -15.44 3.61
CA LEU A 119 -10.61 -15.27 5.01
C LEU A 119 -11.80 -15.34 5.98
N THR A 120 -13.01 -15.23 5.44
CA THR A 120 -14.30 -15.54 6.07
C THR A 120 -14.55 -17.04 6.04
#